data_AF-A0A939W5E9-F1
#
_entry.id   AF-A0A939W5E9-F1
#
_cell.length_a   1.000
_cell.length_b   1.000
_cell.length_c   1.000
_cell.angle_alpha   90.00
_cell.angle_beta   90.00
_cell.angle_gamma   90.00
#
_symmetry.space_group_name_H-M   'P 1'
#
loop_
_entity.id
_entity.type
_entity.pdbx_description
1 polymer ?
#
loop_
_entity_poly.entity_id
_entity_poly.type
_entity_poly.pdbx_seq_one_letter_code
_entity_poly.pdbx_strand_id
1 'polypeptide(L)'
;VPILKSSNGVIAFDTDHTEPVACIKCGRCVDVCPMELAPLYFQKYVDDGDIEGLKKKNIFDCMECGCCEYICSSKIPLVSKIKAGKKAVKEAK
;
A
#
# COMPACT_ATOMS: atom_id res chain seq x y z
N VAL A 1 -12.00 -23.59 -1.14
CA VAL A 1 -11.06 -24.73 -1.04
C VAL A 1 -11.73 -25.83 -0.23
N PRO A 2 -11.92 -27.05 -0.76
CA PRO A 2 -12.56 -28.13 -0.01
C PRO A 2 -11.61 -28.70 1.06
N ILE A 3 -12.13 -29.04 2.24
CA ILE A 3 -11.38 -29.64 3.35
C ILE A 3 -11.44 -31.17 3.21
N LEU A 4 -10.28 -31.83 3.22
CA LEU A 4 -10.14 -33.28 3.06
C LEU A 4 -9.89 -33.96 4.42
N LYS A 5 -10.05 -35.29 4.51
CA LYS A 5 -9.77 -36.06 5.74
C LYS A 5 -8.30 -35.97 6.19
N SER A 6 -7.38 -35.63 5.28
CA SER A 6 -5.97 -35.34 5.58
C SER A 6 -5.73 -33.92 6.13
N SER A 7 -6.73 -33.03 6.11
CA SER A 7 -6.62 -31.69 6.67
C SER A 7 -6.82 -31.76 8.18
N ASN A 8 -5.72 -31.80 8.94
CA ASN A 8 -5.73 -32.00 10.39
C ASN A 8 -6.05 -30.73 11.21
N GLY A 9 -6.39 -29.62 10.55
CA GLY A 9 -6.77 -28.37 11.22
C GLY A 9 -6.86 -27.19 10.26
N VAL A 10 -7.73 -26.25 10.58
CA VAL A 10 -7.81 -24.94 9.94
C VAL A 10 -7.45 -23.90 11.01
N ILE A 11 -6.41 -23.12 10.76
CA ILE A 11 -6.05 -22.00 11.62
C ILE A 11 -6.68 -20.75 10.99
N ALA A 12 -7.69 -20.22 11.66
CA ALA A 12 -8.30 -18.96 11.30
C ALA A 12 -7.73 -17.87 12.23
N PHE A 13 -7.06 -16.88 11.64
CA PHE A 13 -6.73 -15.64 12.33
C PHE A 13 -7.84 -14.64 12.05
N ASP A 14 -8.19 -13.84 13.05
CA ASP A 14 -9.02 -12.67 12.79
C ASP A 14 -8.27 -11.73 11.85
N THR A 15 -8.97 -11.13 10.89
CA THR A 15 -8.36 -10.10 10.06
C THR A 15 -7.99 -8.95 10.98
N ASP A 16 -6.71 -8.58 10.97
CA ASP A 16 -6.16 -7.52 11.80
C ASP A 16 -6.78 -6.18 11.36
N HIS A 17 -8.01 -5.91 11.81
CA HIS A 17 -8.82 -4.73 11.54
C HIS A 17 -8.34 -3.60 12.44
N THR A 18 -7.06 -3.28 12.35
CA THR A 18 -6.56 -2.07 13.00
C THR A 18 -6.97 -0.91 12.13
N GLU A 19 -7.78 -0.01 12.69
CA GLU A 19 -8.19 1.20 11.99
C GLU A 19 -6.94 2.00 11.59
N PRO A 20 -6.85 2.48 10.34
CA PRO A 20 -5.69 3.19 9.87
C PRO A 20 -5.52 4.48 10.68
N VAL A 21 -4.42 4.56 11.43
CA VAL A 21 -4.07 5.76 12.19
C VAL A 21 -3.24 6.72 11.32
N ALA A 22 -3.15 7.98 11.74
CA ALA A 22 -2.36 8.98 11.02
C ALA A 22 -0.90 8.54 10.85
N CYS A 23 -0.31 8.83 9.70
CA CYS A 23 1.10 8.54 9.43
C CYS A 23 2.00 9.42 10.32
N ILE A 24 2.85 8.79 11.14
CA ILE A 24 3.82 9.49 12.00
C ILE A 24 5.14 9.85 11.28
N LYS A 25 5.22 9.66 9.96
CA LYS A 25 6.41 9.95 9.13
C LYS A 25 7.68 9.21 9.59
N CYS A 26 7.56 7.93 9.97
CA CYS A 26 8.66 7.13 10.51
C CYS A 26 9.74 6.69 9.50
N GLY A 27 9.57 6.90 8.19
CA GLY A 27 10.57 6.58 7.16
C GLY A 27 10.69 5.10 6.76
N ARG A 28 10.25 4.15 7.60
CA ARG A 28 10.39 2.69 7.38
C ARG A 28 9.86 2.17 6.03
N CYS A 29 8.86 2.83 5.48
CA CYS A 29 8.26 2.46 4.19
C CYS A 29 9.19 2.75 2.99
N VAL A 30 10.16 3.66 3.14
CA VAL A 30 11.21 3.93 2.15
C VAL A 30 12.31 2.87 2.24
N ASP A 31 12.73 2.53 3.47
CA ASP A 31 13.82 1.57 3.71
C ASP A 31 13.52 0.17 3.17
N VAL A 32 12.25 -0.26 3.23
CA VAL A 32 11.82 -1.58 2.75
C VAL A 32 11.49 -1.61 1.25
N CYS A 33 11.46 -0.45 0.57
CA CYS A 33 10.99 -0.39 -0.80
C CYS A 33 12.08 -0.92 -1.75
N PRO A 34 11.84 -2.01 -2.51
CA PRO A 34 12.86 -2.55 -3.43
C PRO A 34 13.16 -1.63 -4.62
N MET A 35 12.25 -0.69 -4.92
CA MET A 35 12.38 0.29 -5.99
C MET A 35 12.89 1.65 -5.47
N GLU A 36 13.23 1.74 -4.18
CA GLU A 36 13.67 2.99 -3.51
C GLU A 36 12.68 4.16 -3.69
N LEU A 37 11.40 3.83 -3.88
CA LEU A 37 10.34 4.81 -4.00
C LEU A 37 9.97 5.36 -2.63
N ALA A 38 9.36 6.54 -2.62
CA ALA A 38 8.94 7.19 -1.40
C ALA A 38 7.40 7.14 -1.23
N PRO A 39 6.84 6.01 -0.72
CA PRO A 39 5.39 5.79 -0.64
C PRO A 39 4.64 6.78 0.26
N LEU A 40 5.36 7.44 1.17
CA LEU A 40 4.85 8.55 1.98
C LEU A 40 4.28 9.68 1.10
N TYR A 41 4.94 9.99 -0.01
CA TYR A 41 4.46 11.04 -0.92
C TYR A 41 3.29 10.57 -1.78
N PHE A 42 3.28 9.31 -2.21
CA PHE A 42 2.14 8.77 -2.95
C PHE A 42 0.87 8.83 -2.13
N GLN A 43 0.94 8.51 -0.82
CA GLN A 43 -0.21 8.67 0.05
C GLN A 43 -0.70 10.12 0.07
N LYS A 44 0.20 11.09 0.28
CA LYS A 44 -0.17 12.51 0.33
C LYS A 44 -0.79 12.99 -0.97
N TYR A 45 -0.17 12.71 -2.11
CA TYR A 45 -0.71 13.15 -3.39
C TYR A 45 -2.04 12.48 -3.75
N VAL A 46 -2.27 11.24 -3.30
CA VAL A 46 -3.59 10.60 -3.43
C VAL A 46 -4.62 11.26 -2.51
N ASP A 47 -4.24 11.62 -1.29
CA ASP A 47 -5.12 12.33 -0.34
C ASP A 47 -5.41 13.78 -0.80
N ASP A 48 -4.43 14.44 -1.41
CA ASP A 48 -4.53 15.82 -1.96
C ASP A 48 -5.13 15.87 -3.38
N GLY A 49 -5.27 14.72 -4.06
CA GLY A 49 -5.74 14.63 -5.45
C GLY A 49 -4.75 15.19 -6.49
N ASP A 50 -3.48 15.36 -6.15
CA ASP A 50 -2.46 15.95 -7.02
C ASP A 50 -1.89 14.92 -8.02
N ILE A 51 -2.49 14.90 -9.21
CA ILE A 51 -2.13 13.99 -10.32
C ILE A 51 -0.75 14.33 -10.91
N GLU A 52 -0.36 15.60 -10.90
CA GLU A 52 0.95 16.04 -11.42
C GLU A 52 2.08 15.58 -10.50
N GLY A 53 1.89 15.69 -9.18
CA GLY A 53 2.79 15.14 -8.17
C GLY A 53 2.98 13.63 -8.31
N LEU A 54 1.89 12.90 -8.56
CA LEU A 54 1.90 11.45 -8.80
C LEU A 54 2.68 11.06 -10.07
N LYS A 55 2.52 11.81 -11.16
CA LYS A 55 3.28 11.61 -12.40
C LYS A 55 4.76 11.93 -12.20
N LYS A 56 5.09 13.03 -11.51
CA LYS A 56 6.48 13.48 -11.27
C LYS A 56 7.28 12.51 -10.39
N LYS A 57 6.61 11.78 -9.49
CA LYS A 57 7.23 10.75 -8.64
C LYS A 57 7.19 9.34 -9.25
N ASN A 58 6.87 9.22 -10.55
CA ASN A 58 6.79 7.95 -11.28
C ASN A 58 5.99 6.87 -10.54
N ILE A 59 4.72 7.15 -10.22
CA ILE A 59 3.86 6.16 -9.56
C ILE A 59 3.76 4.81 -10.32
N PHE A 60 4.04 4.79 -11.62
CA PHE A 60 4.06 3.58 -12.45
C PHE A 60 5.24 2.64 -12.14
N ASP A 61 6.33 3.12 -11.55
CA ASP A 61 7.47 2.28 -11.15
C ASP A 61 7.12 1.38 -9.94
N CYS A 62 6.05 1.69 -9.21
CA CYS A 62 5.62 0.84 -8.11
C CYS A 62 5.03 -0.48 -8.64
N MET A 63 5.62 -1.62 -8.28
CA MET A 63 5.14 -2.96 -8.67
C MET A 63 4.07 -3.56 -7.74
N GLU A 64 3.54 -2.79 -6.77
CA GLU A 64 2.48 -3.26 -5.85
C GLU A 64 2.90 -4.45 -4.98
N CYS A 65 4.17 -4.51 -4.56
CA CYS A 65 4.72 -5.60 -3.76
C CYS A 65 4.18 -5.70 -2.32
N GLY A 66 3.55 -4.65 -1.79
CA GLY A 66 2.95 -4.67 -0.44
C GLY A 66 3.92 -4.58 0.75
N CYS A 67 5.23 -4.54 0.51
CA CYS A 67 6.25 -4.40 1.57
C CYS A 67 6.02 -3.17 2.44
N CYS A 68 5.64 -2.05 1.82
CA CYS A 68 5.37 -0.79 2.51
C CYS A 68 4.12 -0.83 3.40
N GLU A 69 3.10 -1.60 3.02
CA GLU A 69 1.85 -1.76 3.79
C GLU A 69 2.09 -2.65 5.01
N TYR A 70 2.86 -3.72 4.84
CA TYR A 70 3.19 -4.65 5.93
C TYR A 70 4.04 -4.01 7.04
N ILE A 71 5.06 -3.22 6.67
CA ILE A 71 5.95 -2.58 7.66
C ILE A 71 5.32 -1.34 8.32
N CYS A 72 4.22 -0.82 7.76
CA CYS A 72 3.64 0.43 8.20
C CYS A 72 3.07 0.27 9.61
N SER A 73 3.68 0.97 10.58
CA SER A 73 3.19 0.98 11.97
C SER A 73 1.79 1.58 12.12
N SER A 74 1.38 2.41 11.16
CA SER A 74 0.04 2.99 11.10
C SER A 74 -0.98 2.12 10.36
N LYS A 75 -0.58 0.95 9.85
CA LYS A 75 -1.38 0.01 9.02
C LYS A 75 -2.23 0.68 7.93
N ILE A 76 -1.67 1.72 7.32
CA ILE A 76 -2.34 2.44 6.24
C ILE A 76 -2.31 1.55 4.99
N PRO A 77 -3.45 1.37 4.29
CA PRO A 77 -3.51 0.56 3.07
C PRO A 77 -2.84 1.28 1.88
N LEU A 78 -1.51 1.32 1.89
CA LEU A 78 -0.69 2.03 0.90
C LEU A 78 -0.86 1.43 -0.50
N VAL A 79 -1.00 0.11 -0.63
CA VAL A 79 -1.16 -0.54 -1.95
C VAL A 79 -2.48 -0.13 -2.59
N SER A 80 -3.56 -0.12 -1.81
CA SER A 80 -4.88 0.32 -2.28
C SER A 80 -4.86 1.79 -2.73
N LYS A 81 -4.19 2.66 -1.97
CA LYS A 81 -4.02 4.08 -2.34
C LYS A 81 -3.18 4.25 -3.60
N ILE A 82 -2.07 3.51 -3.73
CA ILE A 82 -1.22 3.55 -4.93
C ILE A 82 -1.99 3.07 -6.16
N LYS A 83 -2.78 2.00 -6.04
CA LYS A 83 -3.66 1.52 -7.12
C LYS A 83 -4.68 2.59 -7.54
N ALA A 84 -5.31 3.25 -6.57
CA ALA A 84 -6.21 4.37 -6.83
C ALA A 84 -5.48 5.53 -7.54
N GLY A 85 -4.28 5.88 -7.09
CA GLY A 85 -3.44 6.90 -7.71
C GLY A 85 -3.04 6.57 -9.15
N LYS A 86 -2.64 5.32 -9.43
CA LYS A 86 -2.37 4.87 -10.81
C LYS A 86 -3.61 4.95 -11.69
N LYS A 87 -4.79 4.63 -11.16
CA LYS A 87 -6.06 4.74 -11.87
C LYS A 87 -6.39 6.19 -12.19
N ALA A 88 -6.27 7.10 -11.22
CA ALA A 88 -6.48 8.53 -11.41
C ALA A 88 -5.53 9.12 -12.48
N VAL A 89 -4.25 8.72 -12.46
CA VAL A 89 -3.27 9.13 -13.48
C VAL A 89 -3.60 8.60 -14.88
N LYS A 90 -4.20 7.39 -14.97
CA LYS A 90 -4.66 6.82 -16.25
C LYS A 90 -5.93 7.50 -16.77
N GLU A 91 -6.84 7.90 -15.90
CA GLU A 91 -8.08 8.60 -16.28
C GLU A 91 -7.83 10.06 -16.67
N ALA A 92 -6.79 10.68 -16.13
CA ALA A 92 -6.33 12.02 -16.51
C ALA A 92 -5.37 12.02 -17.74
N LYS A 93 -5.44 10.99 -18.58
CA LYS A 93 -4.72 10.88 -19.86
C LYS A 93 -5.74 10.88 -20.99
#